data_AF-A0A5P9NI99-F1
#
_entry.id   AF-A0A5P9NI99-F1
#
_cell.length_a   1.000
_cell.length_b   1.000
_cell.length_c   1.000
_cell.angle_alpha   90.00
_cell.angle_beta   90.00
_cell.angle_gamma   90.00
#
_symmetry.space_group_name_H-M   'P 1'
#
loop_
_entity.id
_entity.type
_entity.pdbx_description
1 polymer ?
#
loop_
_entity_poly.entity_id
_entity_poly.type
_entity_poly.pdbx_seq_one_letter_code
_entity_poly.pdbx_strand_id
1 'polypeptide(L)'
;MSEYELLDLMTSMEAHMATQFSLYLSVVSAYLVVAYLVGMNLSRAQMVIASALMIFAAGGQTWALHASLGRVQEYLLLKSELSPLTEYERNFATHSYIWIGILAAGILASLYFMWSVRHPNED
;
A
#
# COMPACT_ATOMS: atom_id res chain seq x y z
N MET A 1 11.57 -15.71 -24.00
CA MET A 1 11.63 -15.81 -22.54
C MET A 1 11.51 -17.29 -22.19
N SER A 2 12.44 -17.84 -21.41
CA SER A 2 12.36 -19.22 -20.95
C SER A 2 11.37 -19.37 -19.79
N GLU A 3 10.90 -20.58 -19.50
CA GLU A 3 10.03 -20.86 -18.35
C GLU A 3 10.69 -20.46 -17.02
N TYR A 4 12.00 -20.65 -16.92
CA TYR A 4 12.80 -20.23 -15.77
C TYR A 4 12.78 -18.71 -15.59
N GLU A 5 12.96 -17.93 -16.66
CA GLU A 5 12.91 -16.47 -16.61
C GLU A 5 11.54 -15.95 -16.17
N LEU A 6 10.45 -16.62 -16.58
CA LEU A 6 9.09 -16.26 -16.16
C LEU A 6 8.87 -16.53 -14.66
N LEU A 7 9.35 -17.66 -14.16
CA LEU A 7 9.28 -17.99 -12.73
C LEU A 7 10.09 -17.01 -11.88
N ASP A 8 11.32 -16.70 -12.29
CA ASP A 8 12.18 -15.75 -11.59
C ASP A 8 11.54 -14.35 -11.53
N LEU A 9 10.97 -13.90 -12.65
CA LEU A 9 10.20 -12.66 -12.73
C LEU A 9 9.02 -12.67 -11.73
N MET A 10 8.22 -13.75 -11.70
CA MET A 10 7.10 -13.86 -10.74
C MET A 10 7.57 -13.79 -9.28
N THR A 11 8.59 -14.57 -8.90
CA THR A 11 9.11 -14.54 -7.52
C THR A 11 9.69 -13.19 -7.13
N SER A 12 10.36 -12.49 -8.05
CA SER A 12 10.89 -11.16 -7.79
C SER A 12 9.77 -10.12 -7.62
N MET A 13 8.67 -10.24 -8.36
CA MET A 13 7.50 -9.38 -8.24
C MET A 13 6.79 -9.58 -6.90
N GLU A 14 6.61 -10.82 -6.45
CA GLU A 14 6.03 -11.12 -5.14
C GLU A 14 6.89 -10.55 -4.00
N ALA A 15 8.21 -10.76 -4.06
CA ALA A 15 9.14 -10.19 -3.09
C ALA A 15 9.09 -8.65 -3.06
N HIS A 16 8.98 -8.03 -4.24
CA HIS A 16 8.83 -6.58 -4.34
C HIS A 16 7.51 -6.11 -3.71
N MET A 17 6.39 -6.76 -4.01
CA MET A 17 5.08 -6.43 -3.42
C MET A 17 5.09 -6.54 -1.89
N ALA A 18 5.67 -7.62 -1.35
CA ALA A 18 5.81 -7.81 0.10
C ALA A 18 6.66 -6.70 0.74
N THR A 19 7.74 -6.28 0.08
CA THR A 19 8.60 -5.18 0.54
C THR A 19 7.83 -3.86 0.57
N GLN A 20 7.10 -3.52 -0.49
CA GLN A 20 6.30 -2.27 -0.55
C GLN A 20 5.23 -2.25 0.55
N PHE A 21 4.56 -3.39 0.78
CA PHE A 21 3.56 -3.51 1.84
C PHE A 21 4.17 -3.35 3.24
N SER A 22 5.35 -3.94 3.49
CA SER A 22 6.07 -3.78 4.75
C SER A 22 6.49 -2.33 5.02
N LEU A 23 6.98 -1.63 3.99
CA LEU A 23 7.34 -0.22 4.07
C LEU A 23 6.11 0.66 4.35
N TYR A 24 4.98 0.38 3.69
CA TYR A 24 3.71 1.04 3.97
C TYR A 24 3.32 0.89 5.45
N LEU A 25 3.31 -0.35 5.97
CA LEU A 25 2.96 -0.61 7.37
C LEU A 25 3.91 0.08 8.34
N SER A 26 5.20 0.13 8.03
CA SER A 26 6.20 0.82 8.85
C SER A 26 5.91 2.33 8.94
N VAL A 27 5.64 2.97 7.81
CA VAL A 27 5.30 4.40 7.76
C VAL A 27 4.01 4.70 8.52
N VAL A 28 2.95 3.92 8.26
CA VAL A 28 1.66 4.09 8.93
C VAL A 28 1.80 3.89 10.43
N SER A 29 2.47 2.82 10.87
CA SER A 29 2.66 2.53 12.29
C SER A 29 3.46 3.63 12.98
N ALA A 30 4.55 4.10 12.37
CA ALA A 30 5.34 5.20 12.91
C ALA A 30 4.50 6.48 13.07
N TYR A 31 3.67 6.81 12.07
CA TYR A 31 2.78 7.95 12.13
C TYR A 31 1.73 7.81 13.25
N LEU A 32 1.10 6.65 13.39
CA LEU A 32 0.12 6.37 14.45
C LEU A 32 0.74 6.45 15.84
N VAL A 33 1.96 5.92 16.02
CA VAL A 33 2.70 6.02 17.29
C VAL A 33 2.99 7.48 17.64
N VAL A 34 3.44 8.29 16.67
CA VAL A 34 3.65 9.73 16.87
C VAL A 34 2.35 10.45 17.21
N ALA A 35 1.27 10.14 16.50
CA ALA A 35 -0.06 10.67 16.80
C ALA A 35 -0.47 10.36 18.24
N TYR A 36 -0.32 9.11 18.68
CA TYR A 36 -0.72 8.66 20.01
C TYR A 36 0.13 9.30 21.12
N LEU A 37 1.46 9.31 20.98
CA LEU A 37 2.37 9.72 22.05
C LEU A 37 2.48 11.25 22.20
N VAL A 38 2.51 11.97 21.08
CA VAL A 38 2.80 13.41 21.07
C VAL A 38 1.84 14.23 20.23
N GLY A 39 0.80 13.61 19.65
CA GLY A 39 -0.12 14.27 18.71
C GLY A 39 -0.79 15.53 19.28
N MET A 40 -1.12 15.54 20.58
CA MET A 40 -1.67 16.73 21.27
C MET A 40 -0.67 17.89 21.38
N ASN A 41 0.62 17.58 21.50
CA ASN A 41 1.68 18.56 21.75
C ASN A 41 2.27 19.14 20.45
N LEU A 42 1.94 18.58 19.29
CA LEU A 42 2.43 19.10 18.01
C LEU A 42 1.83 20.48 17.72
N SER A 43 2.66 21.40 17.25
CA SER A 43 2.17 22.64 16.65
C SER A 43 1.43 22.35 15.35
N ARG A 44 0.60 23.30 14.88
CA ARG A 44 -0.13 23.15 13.61
C ARG A 44 0.84 22.90 12.45
N ALA A 45 1.98 23.58 12.42
CA ALA A 45 3.00 23.40 11.38
C ALA A 45 3.62 21.99 11.42
N GLN A 46 4.00 21.51 12.61
CA GLN A 46 4.56 20.15 12.77
C GLN A 46 3.56 19.07 12.34
N MET A 47 2.30 19.22 12.71
CA MET A 47 1.23 18.29 12.32
C MET A 47 1.05 18.25 10.80
N VAL A 48 1.02 19.42 10.14
CA VAL A 48 0.88 19.49 8.67
C VAL A 48 2.08 18.84 7.98
N ILE A 49 3.30 19.12 8.44
CA ILE A 49 4.51 18.52 7.88
C ILE A 49 4.49 16.99 8.05
N ALA A 50 4.21 16.49 9.26
CA ALA A 50 4.16 15.05 9.53
C ALA A 50 3.09 14.35 8.68
N SER A 51 1.91 14.96 8.54
CA SER A 51 0.82 14.41 7.75
C SER A 51 1.13 14.43 6.26
N ALA A 52 1.74 15.51 5.75
CA ALA A 52 2.17 15.59 4.36
C ALA A 52 3.25 14.55 4.02
N LEU A 53 4.25 14.37 4.89
CA LEU A 53 5.28 13.35 4.72
C LEU A 53 4.70 11.94 4.76
N MET A 54 3.76 11.68 5.67
CA MET A 54 3.06 10.41 5.75
C MET A 54 2.25 10.13 4.48
N ILE A 55 1.45 11.09 3.99
CA ILE A 55 0.68 10.95 2.76
C ILE A 55 1.62 10.69 1.58
N PHE A 56 2.71 11.43 1.46
CA PHE A 56 3.68 11.25 0.39
C PHE A 56 4.33 9.85 0.45
N ALA A 57 4.79 9.43 1.62
CA ALA A 57 5.45 8.15 1.79
C ALA A 57 4.47 6.97 1.60
N ALA A 58 3.36 6.92 2.35
CA ALA A 58 2.38 5.85 2.28
C ALA A 58 1.63 5.85 0.93
N GLY A 59 1.31 7.04 0.39
CA GLY A 59 0.74 7.19 -0.95
C GLY A 59 1.70 6.75 -2.04
N GLY A 60 3.00 7.07 -1.90
CA GLY A 60 4.05 6.57 -2.78
C GLY A 60 4.17 5.05 -2.78
N GLN A 61 4.15 4.41 -1.60
CA GLN A 61 4.13 2.94 -1.49
C GLN A 61 2.86 2.34 -2.11
N THR A 62 1.70 2.97 -1.89
CA THR A 62 0.41 2.55 -2.48
C THR A 62 0.47 2.62 -4.01
N TRP A 63 1.02 3.70 -4.56
CA TRP A 63 1.23 3.85 -6.00
C TRP A 63 2.22 2.83 -6.56
N ALA A 64 3.33 2.59 -5.87
CA ALA A 64 4.32 1.59 -6.28
C ALA A 64 3.74 0.17 -6.30
N LEU A 65 2.86 -0.15 -5.33
CA LEU A 65 2.12 -1.40 -5.33
C LEU A 65 1.14 -1.47 -6.51
N HIS A 66 0.40 -0.40 -6.78
CA HIS A 66 -0.49 -0.30 -7.94
C HIS A 66 0.25 -0.53 -9.26
N ALA A 67 1.41 0.12 -9.45
CA ALA A 67 2.26 -0.07 -10.62
C ALA A 67 2.77 -1.52 -10.73
N SER A 68 3.10 -2.16 -9.60
CA SER A 68 3.52 -3.56 -9.57
C SER A 68 2.38 -4.50 -9.96
N LEU A 69 1.16 -4.25 -9.47
CA LEU A 69 -0.04 -5.01 -9.84
C LEU A 69 -0.36 -4.90 -11.33
N GLY A 70 -0.22 -3.69 -11.91
CA GLY A 70 -0.41 -3.49 -13.35
C GLY A 70 0.54 -4.36 -14.20
N ARG A 71 1.80 -4.49 -13.78
CA ARG A 71 2.76 -5.39 -14.42
C ARG A 71 2.38 -6.87 -14.29
N VAL A 72 1.84 -7.28 -13.13
CA VAL A 72 1.36 -8.66 -12.95
C VAL A 72 0.19 -8.95 -13.87
N GLN A 73 -0.73 -7.99 -14.02
CA GLN A 73 -1.86 -8.14 -14.93
C GLN A 73 -1.43 -8.23 -16.40
N GLU A 74 -0.49 -7.40 -16.84
CA GLU A 74 0.09 -7.47 -18.18
C GLU A 74 0.72 -8.86 -18.42
N TYR A 75 1.46 -9.37 -17.44
CA TYR A 75 2.00 -10.73 -17.48
C TYR A 75 0.91 -11.79 -17.59
N LEU A 76 -0.15 -11.71 -16.77
CA LEU A 76 -1.25 -12.68 -16.80
C LEU A 76 -2.03 -12.64 -18.12
N LEU A 77 -2.16 -11.46 -18.74
CA LEU A 77 -2.75 -11.31 -20.07
C LEU A 77 -1.92 -12.04 -21.12
N LEU A 78 -0.60 -11.81 -21.16
CA LEU A 78 0.32 -12.50 -22.08
C LEU A 78 0.33 -14.02 -21.84
N LYS A 79 0.31 -14.45 -20.57
CA LYS A 79 0.23 -15.87 -20.22
C LYS A 79 -1.06 -16.51 -20.73
N SER A 80 -2.18 -15.78 -20.68
CA SER A 80 -3.49 -16.28 -21.11
C SER A 80 -3.56 -16.60 -22.61
N GLU A 81 -2.71 -15.97 -23.43
CA GLU A 81 -2.59 -16.27 -24.87
C GLU A 81 -1.89 -17.61 -25.14
N LEU A 82 -1.02 -18.05 -24.22
CA LEU A 82 -0.22 -19.27 -24.35
C LEU A 82 -0.83 -20.46 -23.62
N SER A 83 -1.51 -20.21 -22.50
CA SER A 83 -2.06 -21.25 -21.64
C SER A 83 -3.27 -20.73 -20.86
N PRO A 84 -4.27 -21.57 -20.58
CA PRO A 84 -5.38 -21.15 -19.74
C PRO A 84 -4.89 -20.78 -18.34
N LEU A 85 -5.31 -19.60 -17.86
CA LEU A 85 -5.03 -19.16 -16.49
C LEU A 85 -5.66 -20.13 -15.48
N THR A 86 -4.98 -20.33 -14.36
CA THR A 86 -5.57 -21.01 -13.20
C THR A 86 -6.71 -20.18 -12.61
N GLU A 87 -7.56 -20.79 -11.79
CA GLU A 87 -8.62 -20.06 -11.08
C GLU A 87 -8.06 -18.98 -10.15
N TYR A 88 -6.95 -19.28 -9.47
CA TYR A 88 -6.23 -18.34 -8.63
C TYR A 88 -5.78 -17.10 -9.41
N GLU A 89 -5.13 -17.31 -10.57
CA GLU A 89 -4.62 -16.22 -11.41
C GLU A 89 -5.73 -15.34 -11.97
N ARG A 90 -6.86 -15.92 -12.39
CA ARG A 90 -8.03 -15.14 -12.81
C ARG A 90 -8.58 -14.29 -11.67
N ASN A 91 -8.77 -14.90 -10.50
CA ASN A 91 -9.27 -14.17 -9.33
C ASN A 91 -8.33 -13.04 -8.93
N PHE A 92 -7.02 -13.28 -8.94
CA PHE A 92 -6.02 -12.26 -8.67
C PHE A 92 -6.10 -11.14 -9.71
N ALA A 93 -6.16 -11.45 -11.00
CA ALA A 93 -6.25 -10.44 -12.07
C ALA A 93 -7.48 -9.54 -11.91
N THR A 94 -8.64 -10.10 -11.53
CA THR A 94 -9.89 -9.35 -11.39
C THR A 94 -9.99 -8.55 -10.10
N HIS A 95 -9.47 -9.06 -8.98
CA HIS A 95 -9.73 -8.49 -7.65
C HIS A 95 -8.52 -7.82 -7.00
N SER A 96 -7.32 -7.88 -7.60
CA SER A 96 -6.09 -7.36 -6.98
C SER A 96 -6.16 -5.88 -6.58
N TYR A 97 -6.95 -5.07 -7.28
CA TYR A 97 -7.12 -3.64 -6.98
C TYR A 97 -7.82 -3.35 -5.64
N ILE A 98 -8.50 -4.32 -5.02
CA ILE A 98 -9.09 -4.14 -3.69
C ILE A 98 -8.04 -3.73 -2.65
N TRP A 99 -6.81 -4.23 -2.79
CA TRP A 99 -5.69 -3.90 -1.90
C TRP A 99 -5.34 -2.42 -1.96
N ILE A 100 -5.43 -1.78 -3.12
CA ILE A 100 -5.17 -0.35 -3.26
C ILE A 100 -6.22 0.46 -2.49
N GLY A 101 -7.49 0.03 -2.55
CA GLY A 101 -8.57 0.63 -1.77
C GLY A 101 -8.33 0.50 -0.26
N ILE A 102 -7.89 -0.67 0.21
CA ILE A 102 -7.55 -0.92 1.61
C ILE A 102 -6.40 -0.01 2.08
N LEU A 103 -5.34 0.11 1.29
CA LEU A 103 -4.20 0.96 1.64
C LEU A 103 -4.57 2.45 1.64
N ALA A 104 -5.39 2.90 0.67
CA ALA A 104 -5.90 4.27 0.65
C ALA A 104 -6.77 4.56 1.87
N ALA A 105 -7.67 3.62 2.24
CA ALA A 105 -8.48 3.72 3.44
C ALA A 105 -7.60 3.77 4.71
N GLY A 106 -6.51 3.00 4.78
CA GLY A 106 -5.56 3.06 5.88
C GLY A 106 -4.86 4.43 6.02
N ILE A 107 -4.59 5.11 4.90
CA ILE A 107 -4.05 6.48 4.94
C ILE A 107 -5.08 7.43 5.56
N LEU A 108 -6.32 7.38 5.06
CA LEU A 108 -7.41 8.23 5.56
C LEU A 108 -7.70 7.96 7.05
N ALA A 109 -7.73 6.70 7.46
CA ALA A 109 -7.91 6.29 8.85
C ALA A 109 -6.79 6.83 9.74
N SER A 110 -5.54 6.83 9.26
CA SER A 110 -4.40 7.36 10.01
C SER A 110 -4.49 8.88 10.21
N LEU A 111 -4.86 9.61 9.16
CA LEU A 111 -5.07 11.06 9.25
C LEU A 111 -6.22 11.40 10.21
N TYR A 112 -7.33 10.65 10.10
CA TYR A 112 -8.45 10.78 11.02
C TYR A 112 -8.06 10.48 12.46
N PHE A 113 -7.23 9.46 12.69
CA PHE A 113 -6.72 9.15 14.01
C PHE A 113 -5.93 10.32 14.62
N MET A 114 -4.97 10.90 13.88
CA MET A 114 -4.26 12.11 14.31
C MET A 114 -5.22 13.26 14.63
N TRP A 115 -6.25 13.46 13.80
CA TRP A 115 -7.25 14.49 14.05
C TRP A 115 -8.05 14.23 15.34
N SER A 116 -8.46 12.97 15.59
CA SER A 116 -9.21 12.58 16.77
C SER A 116 -8.41 12.73 18.06
N VAL A 117 -7.11 12.40 18.06
CA VAL A 117 -6.22 12.61 19.22
C VAL A 117 -6.10 14.10 19.57
N ARG A 118 -6.19 14.99 18.57
CA ARG A 118 -6.08 16.44 18.76
C ARG A 118 -7.40 17.12 19.10
N HIS A 119 -8.53 16.48 18.81
CA HIS A 119 -9.87 16.96 19.11
C HIS A 119 -10.60 15.88 19.88
N PRO A 120 -10.20 15.60 21.14
CA PRO A 120 -10.90 14.63 21.96
C PRO A 120 -12.36 15.09 22.06
N ASN A 121 -13.30 14.24 21.66
CA ASN A 121 -14.70 14.47 21.95
C ASN A 121 -14.86 14.39 23.48
N GLU A 122 -15.69 15.26 24.04
CA GLU A 122 -16.12 15.18 25.43
C GLU A 122 -17.07 13.96 25.55
N ASP A 123 -16.49 12.77 25.74
CA ASP A 123 -17.19 11.57 26.23
C ASP A 123 -17.05 11.47 27.76
#